data_AF-K1U2Q7-F1
#
_entry.id   AF-K1U2Q7-F1
#
_cell.length_a   1.000
_cell.length_b   1.000
_cell.length_c   1.000
_cell.angle_alpha   90.00
_cell.angle_beta   90.00
_cell.angle_gamma   90.00
#
_symmetry.space_group_name_H-M   'P 1'
#
loop_
_entity.id
_entity.type
_entity.pdbx_description
1 polymer ?
#
loop_
_entity_poly.entity_id
_entity_poly.type
_entity_poly.pdbx_seq_one_letter_code
_entity_poly.pdbx_strand_id
1 'polypeptide(L)' 'MDDMARKIKYYLVAAEALPEIFIRVAEAKRMMQTGEADTVGAATKMAGISRSAFYKYKDAVQPFNDMKS' A
#
# COMPACT_ATOMS: atom_id res chain seq x y z
N MET A 1 18.55 24.04 14.19
CA MET A 1 18.30 23.78 12.77
C MET A 1 17.17 22.77 12.78
N ASP A 2 15.94 23.28 12.87
CA ASP A 2 14.78 22.46 13.17
C ASP A 2 14.38 21.65 11.94
N ASP A 3 14.59 20.34 12.03
CA ASP A 3 13.94 19.36 11.15
C ASP A 3 12.43 19.45 11.40
N MET A 4 11.75 20.36 10.69
CA MET A 4 10.30 20.29 10.57
C MET A 4 9.94 19.07 9.72
N ALA A 5 9.92 17.90 10.37
CA ALA A 5 9.23 16.73 9.87
C ALA A 5 7.81 17.18 9.51
N ARG A 6 7.50 17.28 8.20
CA ARG A 6 6.17 17.69 7.75
C ARG A 6 5.16 16.77 8.43
N LYS A 7 4.25 17.35 9.20
CA LYS A 7 3.19 16.61 9.88
C LYS A 7 2.36 15.87 8.84
N ILE A 8 2.52 14.55 8.77
CA ILE A 8 1.75 13.69 7.87
C ILE A 8 0.30 13.73 8.33
N LYS A 9 -0.61 14.09 7.41
CA LYS A 9 -2.06 14.06 7.65
C LYS A 9 -2.61 12.79 7.03
N TYR A 10 -3.41 12.05 7.79
CA TYR A 10 -4.12 10.86 7.32
C TYR A 10 -5.60 11.19 7.11
N TYR A 11 -6.21 10.57 6.11
CA TYR A 11 -7.63 10.66 5.83
C TYR A 11 -8.22 9.25 5.79
N LEU A 12 -9.41 9.08 6.35
CA LEU A 12 -10.23 7.89 6.14
C LEU A 12 -11.13 8.14 4.93
N VAL A 13 -11.11 7.21 3.99
CA VAL A 13 -11.85 7.32 2.72
C VAL A 13 -12.55 5.98 2.51
N ALA A 14 -13.80 6.02 2.05
CA ALA A 14 -14.52 4.82 1.66
C ALA A 14 -13.79 4.11 0.51
N ALA A 15 -13.69 2.79 0.55
CA ALA A 15 -12.91 2.02 -0.42
C ALA A 15 -13.35 2.27 -1.88
N GLU A 16 -14.66 2.40 -2.12
CA GLU A 16 -15.24 2.69 -3.43
C GLU A 16 -14.83 4.05 -4.02
N ALA A 17 -14.44 5.01 -3.16
CA ALA A 17 -13.98 6.32 -3.59
C ALA A 17 -12.47 6.35 -3.89
N LEU A 18 -11.73 5.28 -3.58
CA LEU A 18 -10.30 5.21 -3.85
C LEU A 18 -10.05 4.81 -5.31
N PRO A 19 -9.03 5.40 -5.96
CA PRO A 19 -8.49 4.84 -7.18
C PRO A 19 -8.11 3.37 -7.00
N GLU A 20 -8.51 2.53 -7.95
CA GLU A 20 -8.31 1.07 -7.90
C GLU A 20 -6.86 0.67 -7.62
N ILE A 21 -5.89 1.48 -8.09
CA ILE A 21 -4.47 1.25 -7.86
C ILE A 21 -4.11 1.16 -6.38
N PHE A 22 -4.77 1.89 -5.49
CA PHE A 22 -4.49 1.81 -4.05
C PHE A 22 -4.97 0.49 -3.46
N ILE A 23 -6.14 0.01 -3.91
CA ILE A 23 -6.69 -1.29 -3.50
C ILE A 23 -5.72 -2.40 -3.92
N ARG A 24 -5.28 -2.40 -5.19
CA ARG A 24 -4.33 -3.40 -5.71
C ARG A 24 -2.96 -3.35 -5.02
N VAL A 25 -2.49 -2.17 -4.60
CA VAL A 25 -1.26 -2.05 -3.80
C VAL A 25 -1.45 -2.67 -2.41
N ALA A 26 -2.59 -2.43 -1.76
CA ALA A 26 -2.91 -3.04 -0.47
C ALA A 26 -3.01 -4.57 -0.58
N GLU A 27 -3.64 -5.08 -1.64
CA GLU A 27 -3.72 -6.52 -1.92
C GLU A 27 -2.34 -7.15 -2.14
N ALA A 28 -1.48 -6.51 -2.94
CA ALA A 28 -0.11 -7.00 -3.14
C ALA A 28 0.67 -7.05 -1.81
N LYS A 29 0.50 -6.06 -0.92
CA LYS A 29 1.11 -6.09 0.42
C LYS A 29 0.56 -7.25 1.26
N ARG A 30 -0.75 -7.48 1.24
CA ARG A 30 -1.40 -8.60 1.94
C ARG A 30 -0.86 -9.96 1.47
N MET A 31 -0.72 -10.16 0.16
CA MET A 31 -0.17 -11.42 -0.40
C MET A 31 1.25 -11.68 0.11
N MET A 32 2.08 -10.63 0.18
CA MET A 32 3.44 -10.74 0.74
C MET A 32 3.43 -11.06 2.25
N GLN A 33 2.53 -10.43 3.02
CA GLN A 33 2.43 -10.65 4.47
C GLN A 33 1.90 -12.05 4.82
N THR A 34 0.98 -12.57 4.01
CA THR A 34 0.33 -13.88 4.22
C THR A 34 1.11 -15.05 3.63
N GLY A 35 2.16 -14.78 2.83
CA GLY A 35 2.93 -15.81 2.13
C GLY A 35 2.25 -16.36 0.87
N GLU A 36 1.17 -15.74 0.39
CA GLU A 36 0.56 -16.07 -0.91
C GLU A 36 1.47 -15.72 -2.10
N ALA A 37 2.40 -14.78 -1.90
CA ALA A 37 3.43 -14.44 -2.88
C ALA A 37 4.80 -14.30 -2.21
N ASP A 38 5.79 -15.03 -2.73
CA ASP A 38 7.16 -15.03 -2.19
C ASP A 38 7.97 -13.78 -2.59
N THR A 39 7.52 -13.07 -3.61
CA THR A 39 8.25 -11.90 -4.15
C THR A 39 7.30 -10.78 -4.53
N VAL A 40 7.79 -9.54 -4.45
CA VAL A 40 7.05 -8.36 -4.92
C VAL A 40 6.67 -8.50 -6.39
N GLY A 41 7.51 -9.15 -7.20
CA GLY A 41 7.20 -9.43 -8.61
C GLY A 41 5.97 -10.34 -8.77
N ALA A 42 5.88 -11.42 -7.99
CA ALA A 42 4.73 -12.32 -7.99
C ALA A 42 3.47 -11.60 -7.49
N ALA A 43 3.54 -10.91 -6.35
CA ALA A 43 2.42 -10.19 -5.76
C ALA A 43 1.86 -9.11 -6.70
N THR A 44 2.73 -8.31 -7.32
CA THR A 44 2.31 -7.24 -8.24
C THR A 44 1.69 -7.79 -9.51
N LYS A 45 2.19 -8.92 -10.02
CA LYS A 45 1.58 -9.63 -11.15
C LYS A 45 0.18 -10.16 -10.81
N MET A 46 0.02 -10.79 -9.65
CA MET A 46 -1.27 -11.31 -9.17
C MET A 46 -2.29 -10.18 -8.92
N ALA A 47 -1.84 -9.05 -8.36
CA ALA A 47 -2.66 -7.87 -8.14
C ALA A 47 -2.87 -7.01 -9.41
N GLY A 48 -2.32 -7.41 -10.57
CA GLY A 48 -2.51 -6.70 -11.84
C GLY A 48 -1.92 -5.29 -11.87
N ILE A 49 -0.78 -5.05 -11.20
CA ILE A 49 -0.07 -3.75 -11.19
C ILE A 49 1.41 -3.92 -11.56
N SER A 50 2.05 -2.83 -11.99
CA SER A 50 3.50 -2.85 -12.17
C SER A 50 4.23 -2.79 -10.83
N ARG A 51 5.48 -3.28 -10.81
CA ARG A 51 6.38 -3.07 -9.66
C ARG A 51 6.60 -1.58 -9.36
N SER A 52 6.68 -0.73 -10.38
CA SER A 52 6.84 0.72 -10.20
C SER A 52 5.64 1.35 -9.50
N ALA A 53 4.42 0.93 -9.84
CA ALA A 53 3.21 1.41 -9.17
C ALA A 53 3.17 0.97 -7.70
N PHE A 54 3.58 -0.27 -7.40
CA PHE A 54 3.74 -0.73 -6.02
C PHE A 54 4.71 0.15 -5.23
N TYR A 55 5.94 0.35 -5.73
CA TYR A 55 6.94 1.15 -5.01
C TYR A 55 6.57 2.63 -4.87
N LYS A 56 5.76 3.17 -5.78
CA LYS A 56 5.26 4.55 -5.68
C LYS A 56 4.32 4.75 -4.49
N TYR A 57 3.56 3.73 -4.11
CA TYR A 57 2.48 3.85 -3.11
C TYR A 57 2.65 2.97 -1.87
N LYS A 58 3.63 2.05 -1.84
CA LYS A 58 3.79 1.06 -0.76
C LYS A 58 3.85 1.65 0.66
N ASP A 59 4.39 2.86 0.81
CA ASP A 59 4.57 3.53 2.10
C ASP A 59 3.42 4.48 2.43
N ALA A 60 2.59 4.81 1.42
CA ALA A 60 1.43 5.68 1.56
C ALA A 60 0.11 4.90 1.72
N VAL A 61 0.07 3.64 1.31
CA VAL A 61 -1.13 2.79 1.30
C VAL A 61 -0.90 1.55 2.16
N GLN A 62 -1.74 1.39 3.18
CA GLN A 62 -1.74 0.24 4.06
C GLN A 62 -3.17 -0.07 4.55
N PRO A 63 -3.51 -1.35 4.78
CA PRO A 63 -4.77 -1.72 5.42
C PRO A 63 -4.91 -1.03 6.80
N PHE A 64 -6.10 -0.56 7.12
CA PHE A 64 -6.35 0.14 8.40
C PHE A 64 -6.14 -0.79 9.62
N ASN A 65 -6.50 -2.07 9.51
CA ASN A 65 -6.30 -3.04 10.59
C ASN A 65 -4.82 -3.30 10.95
N ASP A 66 -3.88 -2.90 10.08
CA ASP A 66 -2.44 -3.04 10.30
C ASP A 66 -1.79 -1.76 10.85
N MET A 67 -2.56 -0.70 11.14
CA MET A 67 -2.01 0.48 11.79
C MET A 67 -1.57 0.14 13.22
N LYS A 68 -0.28 -0.09 13.41
CA LYS A 68 0.30 -0.14 14.76
C LYS A 68 0.05 1.21 15.45
N SER A 69 -0.50 1.15 16.66
CA SER A 69 -0.59 2.28 17.58
C SER A 69 0.79 2.79 17.98
#